data_AF-A0A377TRH9-F1
#
_entry.id   AF-A0A377TRH9-F1
#
_cell.length_a   1.000
_cell.length_b   1.000
_cell.length_c   1.000
_cell.angle_alpha   90.00
_cell.angle_beta   90.00
_cell.angle_gamma   90.00
#
_symmetry.space_group_name_H-M   'P 1'
#
loop_
_entity.id
_entity.type
_entity.pdbx_description
1 polymer ?
#
loop_
_entity_poly.entity_id
_entity_poly.type
_entity_poly.pdbx_seq_one_letter_code
_entity_poly.pdbx_strand_id
1 'polypeptide(L)'
;MSQRYPQVLRVGRDRVPALHGGRHNHCMSSPVYREKTLQINTLLAERYSSHPAVLGWHISNEYGGECHCDLCQNRFRDWLKARYQTLENLNQAWWSTFWSHTYTDWSQIESPAPQGEMSIHGLNLDWHRFNTAQVTDFCRHEIAPLKAANASCR
;
A
#
# COMPACT_ATOMS: atom_id res chain seq x y z
N MET A 1 -13.73 0.47 14.48
CA MET A 1 -12.77 1.24 13.65
C MET A 1 -13.35 1.60 12.29
N SER A 2 -13.72 0.63 11.44
CA SER A 2 -14.24 0.89 10.09
C SER A 2 -15.46 1.82 10.03
N GLN A 3 -16.43 1.67 10.95
CA GLN A 3 -17.60 2.56 11.01
C GLN A 3 -17.23 4.04 11.21
N ARG A 4 -16.22 4.32 12.04
CA ARG A 4 -15.76 5.69 12.34
C ARG A 4 -14.78 6.23 11.30
N TYR A 5 -14.02 5.35 10.67
CA TYR A 5 -12.97 5.71 9.72
C TYR A 5 -13.12 4.89 8.42
N PRO A 6 -14.08 5.22 7.54
CA PRO A 6 -14.33 4.44 6.33
C PRO A 6 -13.11 4.33 5.40
N GLN A 7 -12.21 5.32 5.42
CA GLN A 7 -10.94 5.35 4.68
C GLN A 7 -9.96 4.20 5.01
N VAL A 8 -10.23 3.38 6.03
CA VAL A 8 -9.42 2.18 6.30
C VAL A 8 -9.88 0.99 5.46
N LEU A 9 -11.09 1.04 4.88
CA LEU A 9 -11.62 0.03 3.98
C LEU A 9 -10.99 0.18 2.59
N ARG A 10 -10.87 -0.94 1.87
CA ARG A 10 -10.34 -0.96 0.52
C ARG A 10 -11.37 -0.50 -0.50
N VAL A 11 -10.87 -0.03 -1.63
CA VAL A 11 -11.62 0.05 -2.88
C VAL A 11 -11.07 -1.03 -3.81
N GLY A 12 -11.95 -1.85 -4.37
CA GLY A 12 -11.62 -2.95 -5.27
C GLY A 12 -11.09 -2.48 -6.62
N ARG A 13 -10.56 -3.41 -7.42
CA ARG A 13 -10.03 -3.14 -8.76
C ARG A 13 -11.07 -2.52 -9.70
N ASP A 14 -12.31 -2.97 -9.55
CA ASP A 14 -13.52 -2.47 -10.18
C ASP A 14 -14.05 -1.15 -9.58
N ARG A 15 -13.26 -0.48 -8.73
CA ARG A 15 -13.59 0.78 -8.06
C ARG A 15 -14.75 0.70 -7.05
N VAL A 16 -15.18 -0.51 -6.67
CA VAL A 16 -16.24 -0.69 -5.67
C VAL A 16 -15.65 -0.56 -4.25
N PRO A 17 -16.19 0.31 -3.39
CA PRO A 17 -15.76 0.39 -1.99
C PRO A 17 -16.22 -0.85 -1.21
N ALA A 18 -15.30 -1.46 -0.48
CA ALA A 18 -15.63 -2.56 0.43
C ALA A 18 -16.42 -2.05 1.64
N LEU A 19 -17.34 -2.89 2.14
CA LEU A 19 -17.93 -2.72 3.45
C LEU A 19 -17.08 -3.41 4.52
N HIS A 20 -17.39 -3.18 5.80
CA HIS A 20 -16.72 -3.86 6.90
C HIS A 20 -17.00 -5.38 6.89
N GLY A 21 -15.96 -6.18 7.14
CA GLY A 21 -16.05 -7.64 7.28
C GLY A 21 -14.79 -8.33 6.76
N GLY A 22 -14.66 -9.63 6.99
CA GLY A 22 -13.50 -10.41 6.54
C GLY A 22 -12.20 -10.08 7.30
N ARG A 23 -11.05 -10.35 6.67
CA ARG A 23 -9.70 -10.11 7.23
C ARG A 23 -8.72 -9.67 6.14
N HIS A 24 -7.57 -9.14 6.57
CA HIS A 24 -6.42 -8.76 5.71
C HIS A 24 -6.74 -7.73 4.61
N ASN A 25 -7.81 -6.96 4.79
CA ASN A 25 -8.41 -6.11 3.75
C ASN A 25 -8.44 -4.62 4.12
N HIS A 26 -7.40 -4.14 4.80
CA HIS A 26 -7.22 -2.72 5.12
C HIS A 26 -6.53 -1.96 3.98
N CYS A 27 -6.85 -0.68 3.82
CA CYS A 27 -6.11 0.23 2.94
C CYS A 27 -4.72 0.54 3.53
N MET A 28 -3.67 0.07 2.85
CA MET A 28 -2.27 0.25 3.28
C MET A 28 -1.78 1.71 3.20
N SER A 29 -2.50 2.57 2.47
CA SER A 29 -2.20 3.99 2.34
C SER A 29 -2.92 4.87 3.35
N SER A 30 -3.87 4.31 4.11
CA SER A 30 -4.70 5.09 5.03
C SER A 30 -3.85 5.66 6.18
N PRO A 31 -3.74 7.00 6.33
CA PRO A 31 -2.95 7.59 7.41
C PRO A 31 -3.53 7.23 8.78
N VAL A 32 -4.87 7.16 8.90
CA VAL A 32 -5.54 6.75 10.12
C VAL A 32 -5.22 5.30 10.48
N TYR A 33 -5.23 4.39 9.51
CA TYR A 33 -4.92 2.99 9.81
C TYR A 33 -3.46 2.83 10.24
N ARG A 34 -2.54 3.53 9.58
CA ARG A 34 -1.12 3.58 9.97
C ARG A 34 -0.91 4.15 11.36
N GLU A 35 -1.58 5.25 11.69
CA GLU A 35 -1.51 5.85 13.03
C GLU A 35 -2.01 4.87 14.10
N LYS A 36 -3.14 4.19 13.85
CA LYS A 36 -3.72 3.23 14.80
C LYS A 36 -2.88 1.97 14.96
N THR A 37 -2.29 1.43 13.89
CA THR A 37 -1.37 0.28 13.99
C THR A 37 -0.08 0.67 14.70
N LEU A 38 0.45 1.87 14.44
CA LEU A 38 1.60 2.39 15.19
C LEU A 38 1.28 2.49 16.69
N GLN A 39 0.15 3.09 17.06
CA GLN A 39 -0.25 3.26 18.45
C GLN A 39 -0.36 1.93 19.20
N ILE A 40 -1.07 0.94 18.63
CA ILE A 40 -1.22 -0.35 19.30
C ILE A 40 0.11 -1.12 19.37
N ASN A 41 0.93 -1.07 18.32
CA ASN A 41 2.23 -1.74 18.31
C ASN A 41 3.19 -1.12 19.33
N THR A 42 3.18 0.21 19.50
CA THR A 42 3.93 0.89 20.56
C THR A 42 3.50 0.42 21.94
N LEU A 43 2.21 0.38 22.23
CA LEU A 43 1.70 -0.06 23.53
C LEU A 43 2.04 -1.53 23.83
N LEU A 44 2.00 -2.40 22.82
CA LEU A 44 2.43 -3.79 22.94
C LEU A 44 3.93 -3.89 23.24
N ALA A 45 4.74 -3.09 22.55
CA ALA A 45 6.19 -3.06 22.76
C ALA A 45 6.55 -2.55 24.15
N GLU A 46 5.97 -1.43 24.59
CA GLU A 46 6.18 -0.85 25.93
C GLU A 46 5.86 -1.86 27.04
N ARG A 47 4.79 -2.63 26.87
CA ARG A 47 4.33 -3.58 27.88
C ARG A 47 5.12 -4.89 27.89
N TYR A 48 5.49 -5.42 26.72
CA TYR A 48 5.94 -6.82 26.61
C TYR A 48 7.36 -7.01 26.08
N SER A 49 8.02 -5.97 25.57
CA SER A 49 9.34 -6.12 24.94
C SER A 49 10.46 -6.62 25.87
N SER A 50 10.30 -6.49 27.19
CA SER A 50 11.21 -7.03 28.21
C SER A 50 10.69 -8.29 28.90
N HIS A 51 9.54 -8.84 28.48
CA HIS A 51 8.95 -10.01 29.11
C HIS A 51 9.73 -11.28 28.71
N PRO A 52 10.16 -12.13 29.66
CA PRO A 52 11.08 -13.25 29.37
C PRO A 52 10.50 -14.32 28.44
N ALA A 53 9.17 -14.38 28.30
CA ALA A 53 8.51 -15.31 27.37
C ALA A 53 8.44 -14.83 25.92
N VAL A 54 8.77 -13.56 25.62
CA VAL A 54 8.67 -13.02 24.25
C VAL A 54 9.94 -13.39 23.47
N LEU A 55 9.78 -14.23 22.46
CA LEU A 55 10.89 -14.72 21.62
C LEU A 55 11.04 -13.96 20.29
N GLY A 56 9.97 -13.31 19.83
CA GLY A 56 9.92 -12.60 18.56
C GLY A 56 8.53 -12.05 18.30
N TRP A 57 8.40 -11.27 17.23
CA TRP A 57 7.14 -10.63 16.85
C TRP A 57 6.61 -11.21 15.54
N HIS A 58 5.39 -11.74 15.60
CA HIS A 58 4.63 -12.08 14.40
C HIS A 58 3.88 -10.84 13.93
N ILE A 59 4.33 -10.24 12.83
CA ILE A 59 3.80 -8.96 12.35
C ILE A 59 2.57 -9.19 11.47
N SER A 60 1.45 -8.59 11.85
CA SER A 60 0.16 -8.75 11.17
C SER A 60 -0.21 -10.24 11.01
N ASN A 61 -0.88 -10.59 9.90
CA ASN A 61 -1.12 -11.96 9.47
C ASN A 61 -1.36 -11.99 7.94
N GLU A 62 -0.65 -12.88 7.23
CA GLU A 62 -0.81 -13.15 5.78
C GLU A 62 -1.09 -11.90 4.93
N TYR A 63 -0.14 -10.96 4.87
CA TYR A 63 -0.28 -9.75 4.05
C TYR A 63 -0.67 -10.10 2.60
N GLY A 64 -1.62 -9.35 2.06
CA GLY A 64 -2.06 -9.54 0.68
C GLY A 64 -3.16 -8.60 0.23
N GLY A 65 -3.47 -8.71 -1.06
CA GLY A 65 -4.46 -7.91 -1.77
C GLY A 65 -4.01 -6.46 -2.03
N GLU A 66 -4.89 -5.72 -2.69
CA GLU A 66 -4.63 -4.40 -3.25
C GLU A 66 -5.79 -3.43 -2.95
N CYS A 67 -5.55 -2.13 -3.12
CA CYS A 67 -6.54 -1.09 -2.87
C CYS A 67 -6.41 0.02 -3.92
N HIS A 68 -7.51 0.40 -4.53
CA HIS A 68 -7.56 1.32 -5.67
C HIS A 68 -8.16 2.70 -5.32
N CYS A 69 -8.26 3.04 -4.04
CA CYS A 69 -8.79 4.33 -3.59
C CYS A 69 -7.82 5.48 -3.91
N ASP A 70 -8.29 6.73 -3.88
CA ASP A 70 -7.49 7.91 -4.25
C ASP A 70 -6.17 8.06 -3.47
N LEU A 71 -6.15 7.67 -2.18
CA LEU A 71 -4.92 7.65 -1.39
C LEU A 71 -3.85 6.72 -1.99
N CYS A 72 -4.26 5.55 -2.50
CA CYS A 72 -3.37 4.62 -3.17
C CYS A 72 -2.98 5.11 -4.57
N GLN A 73 -3.91 5.72 -5.30
CA GLN A 73 -3.63 6.29 -6.63
C GLN A 73 -2.55 7.38 -6.52
N ASN A 74 -2.66 8.27 -5.54
CA ASN A 74 -1.66 9.33 -5.31
C ASN A 74 -0.29 8.74 -4.96
N ARG A 75 -0.24 7.77 -4.02
CA ARG A 75 1.02 7.09 -3.69
C ARG A 75 1.61 6.31 -4.86
N PHE A 76 0.77 5.76 -5.74
CA PHE A 76 1.23 5.08 -6.95
C PHE A 76 1.86 6.06 -7.94
N ARG A 77 1.23 7.21 -8.17
CA ARG A 77 1.81 8.29 -8.99
C ARG A 77 3.15 8.77 -8.42
N ASP A 78 3.25 8.95 -7.12
CA ASP A 78 4.50 9.36 -6.48
C ASP A 78 5.59 8.29 -6.62
N TRP A 79 5.22 7.01 -6.49
CA TRP A 79 6.14 5.89 -6.72
C TRP A 79 6.63 5.85 -8.18
N LEU A 80 5.75 6.09 -9.15
CA LEU A 80 6.11 6.16 -10.57
C LEU A 80 7.01 7.35 -10.89
N LYS A 81 6.73 8.53 -10.34
CA LYS A 81 7.60 9.71 -10.45
C LYS A 81 8.99 9.41 -9.92
N ALA A 82 9.09 8.79 -8.74
CA ALA A 82 10.38 8.42 -8.16
C ALA A 82 11.13 7.39 -9.01
N ARG A 83 10.41 6.48 -9.67
CA ARG A 83 10.98 5.41 -10.51
C ARG A 83 11.43 5.87 -11.88
N TYR A 84 10.63 6.68 -12.57
CA TYR A 84 10.81 7.04 -13.98
C TYR A 84 11.32 8.47 -14.19
N GLN A 85 11.17 9.32 -13.18
CA GLN A 85 11.56 10.74 -13.14
C GLN A 85 10.82 11.64 -14.13
N THR A 86 10.56 11.19 -15.36
CA THR A 86 9.83 11.91 -16.41
C THR A 86 8.75 11.04 -17.05
N LEU A 87 7.74 11.67 -17.67
CA LEU A 87 6.70 10.95 -18.39
C LEU A 87 7.22 10.33 -19.69
N GLU A 88 8.22 10.94 -20.33
CA GLU A 88 8.87 10.39 -21.52
C GLU A 88 9.47 9.01 -21.23
N ASN A 89 10.21 8.89 -20.13
CA ASN A 89 10.80 7.61 -19.71
C ASN A 89 9.73 6.55 -19.41
N LEU A 90 8.65 6.94 -18.73
CA LEU A 90 7.52 6.05 -18.43
C LEU A 90 6.81 5.60 -19.72
N ASN A 91 6.46 6.54 -20.58
CA ASN A 91 5.76 6.29 -21.84
C ASN A 91 6.58 5.39 -22.77
N GLN A 92 7.90 5.58 -22.82
CA GLN A 92 8.82 4.71 -23.56
C GLN A 92 8.88 3.31 -22.95
N ALA A 93 9.02 3.19 -21.62
CA ALA A 93 9.10 1.92 -20.93
C ALA A 93 7.81 1.08 -21.05
N TRP A 94 6.66 1.73 -21.09
CA TRP A 94 5.36 1.09 -21.21
C TRP A 94 4.85 0.94 -22.64
N TRP A 95 5.59 1.46 -23.62
CA TRP A 95 5.19 1.51 -25.04
C TRP A 95 3.80 2.13 -25.24
N SER A 96 3.51 3.19 -24.48
CA SER A 96 2.18 3.82 -24.40
C SER A 96 1.72 4.48 -25.70
N THR A 97 2.59 4.67 -26.70
CA THR A 97 2.20 5.16 -28.02
C THR A 97 1.24 4.17 -28.71
N PHE A 98 1.33 2.88 -28.39
CA PHE A 98 0.39 1.88 -28.88
C PHE A 98 -1.02 2.19 -28.37
N TRP A 99 -1.99 2.19 -29.28
CA TRP A 99 -3.37 2.64 -29.05
C TRP A 99 -3.50 4.06 -28.49
N SER A 100 -2.49 4.91 -28.70
CA SER A 100 -2.53 6.32 -28.29
C SER A 100 -2.73 6.52 -26.78
N HIS A 101 -2.20 5.63 -25.95
CA HIS A 101 -2.26 5.72 -24.48
C HIS A 101 -1.18 6.62 -23.85
N THR A 102 -0.52 7.48 -24.63
CA THR A 102 0.55 8.35 -24.14
C THR A 102 0.04 9.25 -23.02
N TYR A 103 0.66 9.17 -21.84
CA TYR A 103 0.36 10.03 -20.71
C TYR A 103 1.07 11.38 -20.86
N THR A 104 0.33 12.47 -20.80
CA THR A 104 0.84 13.85 -20.89
C THR A 104 0.83 14.58 -19.55
N ASP A 105 0.19 14.01 -18.53
CA ASP A 105 0.25 14.47 -17.15
C ASP A 105 0.21 13.30 -16.16
N TRP A 106 0.92 13.41 -15.03
CA TRP A 106 0.97 12.35 -14.02
C TRP A 106 -0.40 12.02 -13.40
N SER A 107 -1.33 12.97 -13.36
CA SER A 107 -2.68 12.75 -12.81
C SER A 107 -3.52 11.81 -13.66
N GLN A 108 -3.22 11.69 -14.96
CA GLN A 108 -3.92 10.79 -15.89
C GLN A 108 -3.64 9.32 -15.60
N ILE A 109 -2.55 9.01 -14.90
CA ILE A 109 -2.18 7.64 -14.57
C ILE A 109 -3.06 7.17 -13.41
N GLU A 110 -3.73 6.05 -13.62
CA GLU A 110 -4.51 5.32 -12.64
C GLU A 110 -4.07 3.85 -12.58
N SER A 111 -4.31 3.19 -11.46
CA SER A 111 -4.14 1.74 -11.35
C SER A 111 -5.05 0.98 -12.33
N PRO A 112 -4.71 -0.24 -12.74
CA PRO A 112 -5.55 -1.01 -13.67
C PRO A 112 -6.98 -1.22 -13.18
N ALA A 113 -7.95 -1.22 -14.09
CA ALA A 113 -9.37 -1.43 -13.78
C ALA A 113 -10.09 -2.16 -14.93
N PRO A 114 -11.01 -3.11 -14.68
CA PRO A 114 -11.73 -3.82 -15.73
C PRO A 114 -12.57 -2.90 -16.62
N GLN A 115 -13.08 -1.78 -16.08
CA GLN A 115 -13.78 -0.73 -16.82
C GLN A 115 -12.86 0.40 -17.32
N GLY A 116 -11.55 0.24 -17.20
CA GLY A 116 -10.53 1.23 -17.58
C GLY A 116 -9.37 0.55 -18.28
N GLU A 117 -8.14 0.95 -17.91
CA GLU A 117 -6.93 0.42 -18.54
C GLU A 117 -6.50 -0.94 -17.94
N MET A 118 -6.21 -1.90 -18.82
CA MET A 118 -5.77 -3.26 -18.49
C MET A 118 -4.80 -3.84 -19.52
N SER A 119 -4.66 -3.19 -20.67
CA SER A 119 -3.88 -3.61 -21.82
C SER A 119 -2.42 -3.18 -21.75
N ILE A 120 -2.09 -2.13 -21.01
CA ILE A 120 -0.70 -1.69 -20.82
C ILE A 120 0.02 -2.63 -19.84
N HIS A 121 0.83 -3.55 -20.37
CA HIS A 121 1.57 -4.52 -19.56
C HIS A 121 2.51 -3.87 -18.55
N GLY A 122 3.16 -2.77 -18.92
CA GLY A 122 4.02 -1.99 -18.03
C GLY A 122 3.28 -1.48 -16.80
N LEU A 123 2.09 -0.90 -17.00
CA LEU A 123 1.20 -0.44 -15.93
C LEU A 123 0.80 -1.59 -14.99
N ASN A 124 0.36 -2.72 -15.54
CA ASN A 124 -0.04 -3.88 -14.75
C ASN A 124 1.12 -4.41 -13.89
N LEU A 125 2.30 -4.56 -14.49
CA LEU A 125 3.48 -5.07 -13.81
C LEU A 125 3.95 -4.11 -12.70
N ASP A 126 3.97 -2.80 -12.99
CA ASP A 126 4.40 -1.81 -12.03
C ASP A 126 3.36 -1.59 -10.92
N TRP A 127 2.07 -1.80 -11.17
CA TRP A 127 1.06 -1.85 -10.12
C TRP A 127 1.33 -2.99 -9.13
N HIS A 128 1.68 -4.18 -9.61
CA HIS A 128 2.09 -5.29 -8.72
C HIS A 128 3.36 -4.97 -7.95
N ARG A 129 4.38 -4.37 -8.58
CA ARG A 129 5.61 -3.92 -7.89
C ARG A 129 5.32 -2.87 -6.83
N PHE A 130 4.44 -1.91 -7.13
CA PHE A 130 3.98 -0.89 -6.19
C PHE A 130 3.27 -1.52 -4.99
N ASN A 131 2.36 -2.47 -5.20
CA ASN A 131 1.69 -3.17 -4.10
C ASN A 131 2.69 -3.89 -3.18
N THR A 132 3.70 -4.57 -3.74
CA THR A 132 4.78 -5.16 -2.95
C THR A 132 5.57 -4.11 -2.16
N ALA A 133 5.91 -2.98 -2.78
CA ALA A 133 6.59 -1.88 -2.11
C ALA A 133 5.73 -1.28 -0.97
N GLN A 134 4.43 -1.15 -1.18
CA GLN A 134 3.45 -0.66 -0.19
C GLN A 134 3.31 -1.60 1.00
N VAL A 135 3.20 -2.91 0.78
CA VAL A 135 3.18 -3.91 1.87
C VAL A 135 4.50 -3.86 2.65
N THR A 136 5.63 -3.79 1.94
CA THR A 136 6.95 -3.73 2.57
C THR A 136 7.10 -2.48 3.43
N ASP A 137 6.66 -1.33 2.92
CA ASP A 137 6.62 -0.06 3.66
C ASP A 137 5.70 -0.12 4.88
N PHE A 138 4.51 -0.70 4.74
CA PHE A 138 3.57 -0.87 5.85
C PHE A 138 4.14 -1.80 6.94
N CYS A 139 4.78 -2.91 6.56
CA CYS A 139 5.43 -3.81 7.51
C CYS A 139 6.58 -3.12 8.26
N ARG A 140 7.42 -2.34 7.56
CA ARG A 140 8.46 -1.52 8.22
C ARG A 140 7.86 -0.52 9.21
N HIS A 141 6.76 0.13 8.84
CA HIS A 141 6.02 1.03 9.71
C HIS A 141 5.50 0.32 10.97
N GLU A 142 4.99 -0.90 10.84
CA GLU A 142 4.52 -1.70 11.98
C GLU A 142 5.65 -2.18 12.91
N ILE A 143 6.82 -2.51 12.33
CA ILE A 143 8.00 -3.01 13.07
C ILE A 143 8.72 -1.88 13.83
N ALA A 144 8.69 -0.64 13.31
CA ALA A 144 9.42 0.49 13.87
C ALA A 144 9.32 0.65 15.40
N PRO A 145 8.11 0.68 16.02
CA PRO A 145 8.00 0.81 17.48
C PRO A 145 8.52 -0.42 18.24
N LEU A 146 8.41 -1.61 17.66
CA LEU A 146 8.86 -2.86 18.28
C LEU A 146 10.40 -2.87 18.40
N LYS A 147 11.10 -2.46 17.33
CA LYS A 147 12.56 -2.33 17.32
C LYS A 147 13.05 -1.19 18.21
N ALA A 148 12.28 -0.10 18.31
CA ALA A 148 12.61 1.01 19.20
C ALA A 148 12.59 0.59 20.69
N ALA A 149 11.63 -0.25 21.10
CA ALA A 149 11.52 -0.71 22.48
C ALA A 149 12.56 -1.78 22.83
N ASN A 150 12.86 -2.70 21.91
CA ASN A 150 13.90 -3.70 22.11
C ASN A 150 14.53 -4.15 20.77
N ALA A 151 15.67 -3.55 20.43
CA ALA A 151 16.40 -3.86 19.19
C ALA A 151 16.92 -5.30 19.11
N SER A 152 17.07 -6.00 20.25
CA SER A 152 17.57 -7.37 20.33
C SER A 152 16.51 -8.44 20.07
N CYS A 153 15.22 -8.08 20.20
CA CYS A 153 14.12 -8.95 19.84
C CYS A 153 14.09 -9.06 18.31
N ARG A 154 14.48 -10.23 17.80
CA ARG A 154 14.72 -10.46 16.37
C ARG A 154 13.43 -10.41 15.57
#